data_AF-A0A971HER6-F1
#
_entry.id   AF-A0A971HER6-F1
#
_cell.length_a   1.000
_cell.length_b   1.000
_cell.length_c   1.000
_cell.angle_alpha   90.00
_cell.angle_beta   90.00
_cell.angle_gamma   90.00
#
_symmetry.space_group_name_H-M   'P 1'
#
loop_
_entity.id
_entity.type
_entity.pdbx_description
1 polymer ?
#
loop_
_entity_poly.entity_id
_entity_poly.type
_entity_poly.pdbx_seq_one_letter_code
_entity_poly.pdbx_strand_id
1 'polypeptide(L)' 'AATGTSNGALIYYLKKNNLLEGNELISYQGEQMNRPSKIYCKIEEKDGDYIIKVGGRAKIVMSGILSL' A
#
# COMPACT_ATOMS: atom_id res chain seq x y z
N ALA A 1 8.01 -7.58 3.49
CA ALA A 1 7.05 -7.47 4.59
C ALA A 1 6.25 -6.20 4.32
N ALA A 2 4.93 -6.35 4.18
CA ALA A 2 4.09 -5.31 3.62
C ALA A 2 2.76 -5.26 4.37
N THR A 3 2.30 -4.05 4.71
CA THR A 3 1.03 -3.84 5.41
C THR A 3 0.15 -2.90 4.59
N GLY A 4 -0.59 -3.43 3.62
CA GLY A 4 -1.36 -2.62 2.67
C GLY A 4 -2.41 -1.72 3.33
N THR A 5 -3.15 -2.24 4.32
CA THR A 5 -4.19 -1.50 5.05
C THR A 5 -3.64 -0.26 5.76
N SER A 6 -2.51 -0.38 6.46
CA SER A 6 -1.85 0.75 7.13
C SER A 6 -1.39 1.82 6.13
N ASN A 7 -0.91 1.42 4.95
CA ASN A 7 -0.52 2.38 3.91
C ASN A 7 -1.73 3.08 3.29
N GLY A 8 -2.88 2.40 3.20
CA GLY A 8 -4.15 3.04 2.84
C GLY A 8 -4.58 4.12 3.83
N ALA A 9 -4.51 3.82 5.14
CA ALA A 9 -4.79 4.83 6.17
C ALA A 9 -3.76 5.98 6.15
N LEU A 10 -2.49 5.69 5.86
CA LEU A 10 -1.42 6.67 5.78
C LEU A 10 -1.65 7.70 4.68
N ILE A 11 -1.98 7.28 3.45
CA ILE A 11 -2.21 8.23 2.35
C ILE A 11 -3.41 9.16 2.66
N TYR A 12 -4.47 8.64 3.29
CA TYR A 12 -5.59 9.46 3.76
C TYR A 12 -5.15 10.48 4.81
N TYR A 13 -4.37 10.05 5.81
CA TYR A 13 -3.83 10.94 6.83
C TYR A 13 -2.98 12.06 6.21
N LEU A 14 -2.07 11.72 5.29
CA LEU A 14 -1.23 12.72 4.63
C LEU A 14 -2.06 13.71 3.81
N LYS A 15 -3.06 13.23 3.07
CA LYS A 15 -3.97 14.09 2.30
C LYS A 15 -4.75 15.04 3.20
N LYS A 16 -5.35 14.52 4.27
CA LYS A 16 -6.15 15.30 5.24
C LYS A 16 -5.35 16.41 5.92
N ASN A 17 -4.04 16.20 6.11
CA ASN A 17 -3.15 17.16 6.76
C ASN A 17 -2.39 18.05 5.75
N ASN A 18 -2.73 18.02 4.45
CA ASN A 18 -2.03 18.75 3.40
C ASN A 18 -0.52 18.43 3.32
N LEU A 19 -0.14 17.20 3.67
CA LEU A 19 1.25 16.69 3.65
C LEU A 19 1.54 15.80 2.44
N LEU A 20 0.54 15.61 1.56
CA LEU A 20 0.68 14.83 0.34
C LEU A 20 0.71 15.77 -0.87
N GLU A 21 1.80 15.70 -1.64
CA GLU A 21 1.84 16.31 -2.96
C GLU A 21 1.13 15.39 -3.97
N GLY A 22 0.07 15.91 -4.60
CA GLY A 22 -0.76 15.12 -5.51
C GLY A 22 -1.68 14.12 -4.79
N ASN A 23 -1.81 12.93 -5.38
CA ASN A 23 -2.81 11.92 -5.02
C ASN A 23 -2.24 10.49 -4.97
N GLU A 24 -0.92 10.35 -5.00
CA GLU A 24 -0.24 9.06 -5.08
C GLU A 24 0.87 8.98 -4.02
N LEU A 25 1.09 7.77 -3.48
CA LEU A 25 2.14 7.48 -2.52
C LEU A 25 2.78 6.14 -2.88
N ILE A 26 4.11 6.12 -2.95
CA ILE A 26 4.88 4.86 -3.00
C ILE A 26 5.52 4.66 -1.63
N SER A 27 5.08 3.64 -0.91
CA SER A 27 5.62 3.27 0.39
C SER A 27 6.66 2.15 0.23
N TYR A 28 7.84 2.39 0.79
CA TYR A 28 8.94 1.42 0.88
C TYR A 28 8.95 0.84 2.29
N GLN A 29 8.74 -0.48 2.41
CA GLN A 29 8.56 -1.14 3.70
C GLN A 29 9.39 -2.42 3.80
N GLY A 30 9.86 -2.73 5.01
CA GLY A 30 10.50 -4.01 5.32
C GLY A 30 12.00 -4.09 5.02
N GLU A 31 12.64 -2.97 4.68
CA GLU A 31 14.09 -2.87 4.45
C GLU A 31 14.90 -3.40 5.64
N GLN A 32 14.59 -2.95 6.85
CA GLN A 32 15.26 -3.38 8.09
C GLN A 32 15.08 -4.88 8.40
N MET A 33 14.08 -5.53 7.80
CA MET A 33 13.84 -6.96 7.95
C MET A 33 14.42 -7.78 6.78
N ASN A 34 15.18 -7.18 5.87
CA ASN A 34 15.63 -7.79 4.61
C ASN A 34 14.47 -8.38 3.78
N ARG A 35 13.28 -7.78 3.89
CA ARG A 35 12.10 -8.17 3.11
C ARG A 35 11.53 -6.93 2.43
N PRO A 36 12.27 -6.30 1.50
CA PRO A 36 11.87 -5.06 0.85
C PRO A 36 10.53 -5.24 0.13
N SER A 37 9.69 -4.22 0.16
CA SER A 37 8.36 -4.24 -0.43
C SER A 37 7.98 -2.83 -0.88
N LYS A 38 7.40 -2.73 -2.08
CA LYS A 38 6.86 -1.48 -2.64
C LYS A 38 5.34 -1.57 -2.68
N ILE A 39 4.69 -0.62 -2.03
CA ILE A 39 3.23 -0.53 -1.95
C ILE A 39 2.81 0.78 -2.63
N TYR A 40 1.95 0.66 -3.62
CA TYR A 40 1.43 1.77 -4.40
C TYR A 40 0.06 2.13 -3.86
N CYS A 41 -0.09 3.38 -3.44
CA CYS A 41 -1.37 3.91 -2.94
C CYS A 41 -1.81 5.06 -3.82
N LYS A 42 -3.11 5.14 -4.09
CA LYS A 42 -3.75 6.27 -4.77
C LYS A 42 -5.00 6.68 -4.00
N ILE A 43 -5.20 7.98 -3.85
CA ILE A 43 -6.39 8.56 -3.24
C ILE A 43 -7.17 9.38 -4.27
N GLU A 44 -8.47 9.13 -4.38
CA GLU A 44 -9.37 9.81 -5.31
C GLU A 44 -10.53 10.37 -4.50
N GLU A 45 -10.83 11.66 -4.67
CA GLU A 45 -12.02 12.27 -4.08
C GLU A 45 -13.20 12.08 -5.02
N LYS A 46 -14.31 11.57 -4.50
CA LYS A 46 -15.53 11.32 -5.25
C LYS A 46 -16.74 11.59 -4.36
N ASP A 47 -17.60 12.51 -4.78
CA ASP A 47 -18.85 12.85 -4.10
C ASP A 47 -18.68 13.24 -2.61
N GLY A 48 -17.54 13.86 -2.26
CA GLY A 48 -17.20 14.25 -0.88
C GLY A 48 -16.57 13.14 -0.03
N ASP A 49 -16.44 11.93 -0.57
CA ASP A 49 -15.74 10.81 0.06
C ASP A 49 -14.39 10.53 -0.61
N TYR A 50 -13.52 9.80 0.11
CA TYR A 50 -12.22 9.37 -0.41
C TYR A 50 -12.21 7.88 -0.73
N ILE A 51 -11.91 7.56 -1.99
CA ILE A 51 -11.63 6.21 -2.45
C ILE A 51 -10.13 6.00 -2.44
N ILE A 52 -9.69 4.99 -1.69
CA ILE A 52 -8.27 4.65 -1.54
C ILE A 52 -8.00 3.33 -2.24
N LYS A 53 -7.08 3.34 -3.20
CA LYS A 53 -6.62 2.16 -3.94
C LYS A 53 -5.23 1.80 -3.44
N VAL A 54 -5.06 0.55 -2.99
CA VAL A 54 -3.77 0.02 -2.53
C VAL A 54 -3.41 -1.18 -3.39
N GLY A 55 -2.22 -1.16 -3.97
CA GLY A 55 -1.72 -2.18 -4.87
C GLY A 55 -0.25 -2.48 -4.67
N GLY A 56 0.20 -3.59 -5.26
CA GLY A 56 1.58 -4.05 -5.16
C GLY A 56 1.86 -5.13 -6.18
N ARG A 57 3.15 -5.48 -6.32
CA ARG A 57 3.58 -6.61 -7.13
C ARG A 57 3.72 -7.85 -6.26
N ALA A 58 3.22 -8.98 -6.74
CA ALA A 58 3.39 -10.29 -6.12
C ALA A 58 4.28 -11.19 -6.96
N LYS A 59 4.92 -12.17 -6.33
CA LYS A 59 5.72 -13.21 -6.98
C LYS A 59 5.43 -14.54 -6.31
N ILE A 60 5.26 -15.60 -7.10
CA ILE A 60 5.15 -16.97 -6.59
C ILE A 60 6.54 -17.37 -6.07
N VAL A 61 6.62 -17.73 -4.79
CA VAL A 61 7.87 -18.16 -4.13
C VAL A 61 7.95 -19.68 -3.99
N MET A 62 6.81 -20.36 -3.94
CA MET A 62 6.71 -21.80 -3.81
C MET A 62 5.36 -22.25 -4.39
N SER A 63 5.33 -23.45 -4.96
CA SER A 63 4.13 -24.13 -5.42
C SER A 63 4.24 -25.61 -5.08
N GLY A 64 3.13 -26.25 -4.71
CA GLY A 64 3.10 -27.65 -4.30
C GLY A 64 1.70 -28.12 -3.92
N ILE A 65 1.59 -29.41 -3.59
CA ILE A 65 0.35 -30.05 -3.15
C ILE A 65 0.48 -30.34 -1.65
N LEU A 66 -0.49 -29.87 -0.87
CA LEU A 66 -0.65 -30.24 0.54
C LEU A 66 -1.53 -31.49 0.62
N SER A 67 -0.99 -32.59 1.12
CA SER A 67 -1.76 -33.79 1.48
C SER A 67 -2.00 -33.79 2.98
N LEU A 68 -3.26 -33.94 3.37
CA LEU A 68 -3.71 -34.02 4.76
C LEU A 68 -3.76 -35.47 5.25
#